data_AF-A0A0Q9KYY4-F1
#
_entry.id   AF-A0A0Q9KYY4-F1
#
_cell.length_a   1.000
_cell.length_b   1.000
_cell.length_c   1.000
_cell.angle_alpha   90.00
_cell.angle_beta   90.00
_cell.angle_gamma   90.00
#
_symmetry.space_group_name_H-M   'P 1'
#
loop_
_entity.id
_entity.type
_entity.pdbx_description
1 polymer ?
#
loop_
_entity_poly.entity_id
_entity_poly.type
_entity_poly.pdbx_seq_one_letter_code
_entity_poly.pdbx_strand_id
1 'polypeptide(L)' 'MIVQIVGYVCLLVVWSFVRIRSMLSMHKSKEAAVFGVIIGVSSITGSLLIARVDIPSMVVPFKIIFEPIGRMLLKQ' A
#
# COMPACT_ATOMS: atom_id res chain seq x y z
N MET A 1 6.61 4.31 -19.56
CA MET A 1 5.82 4.44 -18.32
C MET A 1 4.67 3.43 -18.26
N ILE A 2 3.73 3.43 -19.21
CA ILE A 2 2.60 2.46 -19.21
C ILE A 2 3.08 1.00 -19.24
N VAL A 3 4.02 0.64 -20.13
CA VAL A 3 4.56 -0.74 -20.21
C VAL A 3 5.22 -1.17 -18.88
N GLN A 4 5.88 -0.25 -18.18
CA GLN A 4 6.51 -0.53 -16.88
C GLN A 4 5.45 -0.74 -15.78
N ILE A 5 4.39 0.06 -15.78
CA ILE A 5 3.26 -0.09 -14.84
C ILE A 5 2.54 -1.41 -15.11
N VAL A 6 2.24 -1.72 -16.37
CA VAL A 6 1.58 -2.98 -16.75
C VAL A 6 2.43 -4.18 -16.36
N GLY A 7 3.73 -4.16 -16.66
CA GLY A 7 4.65 -5.23 -16.25
C GLY A 7 4.74 -5.39 -14.74
N TYR A 8 4.86 -4.28 -14.00
CA TYR A 8 4.89 -4.26 -12.54
C TYR A 8 3.60 -4.84 -11.94
N VAL A 9 2.43 -4.38 -12.39
CA VAL A 9 1.13 -4.84 -11.89
C VAL A 9 0.91 -6.31 -12.24
N CYS A 10 1.22 -6.75 -13.46
CA CYS A 10 1.10 -8.16 -13.85
C CYS A 10 1.94 -9.07 -12.96
N LEU A 11 3.21 -8.73 -12.73
CA LEU A 11 4.10 -9.51 -11.85
C LEU A 11 3.55 -9.57 -10.42
N LEU A 12 3.11 -8.42 -9.88
CA LEU A 12 2.53 -8.35 -8.54
C LEU A 12 1.27 -9.17 -8.39
N VAL A 13 0.36 -9.11 -9.36
CA VAL A 13 -0.91 -9.85 -9.34
C VAL A 13 -0.65 -11.35 -9.40
N VAL A 14 0.21 -11.82 -10.32
CA VAL A 14 0.55 -13.24 -10.43
C VAL A 14 1.17 -13.76 -9.13
N TRP A 15 2.16 -13.04 -8.60
CA TRP A 15 2.83 -13.44 -7.36
C TRP A 15 1.90 -13.42 -6.14
N SER A 16 1.08 -12.37 -6.03
CA SER A 16 0.11 -12.22 -4.94
C SER A 16 -0.97 -13.29 -5.01
N PHE A 17 -1.44 -13.64 -6.21
CA PHE A 17 -2.42 -14.70 -6.40
C PHE A 17 -1.89 -16.05 -5.91
N VAL A 18 -0.67 -16.41 -6.29
CA VAL A 18 -0.01 -17.65 -5.81
C VAL A 18 0.08 -17.66 -4.28
N ARG A 19 0.49 -16.53 -3.67
CA ARG A 19 0.68 -16.43 -2.23
C ARG A 19 -0.63 -16.45 -1.45
N ILE A 20 -1.67 -15.78 -1.94
CA ILE A 20 -3.01 -15.81 -1.36
C ILE A 20 -3.57 -17.22 -1.44
N ARG A 21 -3.43 -17.92 -2.58
CA ARG A 21 -3.88 -19.31 -2.72
C ARG A 21 -3.19 -20.24 -1.72
N SER A 22 -1.88 -20.05 -1.53
CA SER A 22 -1.11 -20.80 -0.54
C SER A 22 -1.61 -20.54 0.89
N MET A 23 -1.87 -19.28 1.26
CA MET A 23 -2.46 -18.95 2.57
C MET A 23 -3.86 -19.54 2.75
N LEU A 24 -4.70 -19.49 1.70
CA LEU A 24 -6.05 -20.04 1.74
C LEU A 24 -6.03 -21.57 1.92
N SER A 25 -5.08 -22.25 1.27
CA SER A 25 -4.85 -23.69 1.45
C SER A 25 -4.45 -24.07 2.88
N MET A 26 -3.92 -23.12 3.65
CA MET A 26 -3.58 -23.31 5.07
C MET A 26 -4.70 -22.85 6.01
N HIS A 27 -5.92 -22.59 5.51
CA HIS A 27 -7.05 -22.02 6.25
C HIS A 27 -6.76 -20.65 6.91
N LYS A 28 -5.74 -19.93 6.42
CA LYS A 28 -5.30 -18.62 6.92
C LYS A 28 -6.04 -17.47 6.23
N SER A 29 -7.37 -17.52 6.26
CA SER A 29 -8.24 -16.58 5.53
C SER A 29 -8.10 -15.13 6.01
N LYS A 30 -7.84 -14.94 7.31
CA LYS A 30 -7.67 -13.61 7.91
C LYS A 30 -6.32 -12.99 7.51
N GLU A 31 -5.23 -13.78 7.53
CA GLU A 31 -3.94 -13.29 7.03
C GLU A 31 -3.98 -13.00 5.52
N ALA A 32 -4.67 -13.84 4.74
CA ALA A 32 -4.85 -13.62 3.31
C ALA A 32 -5.59 -12.31 3.01
N ALA A 33 -6.62 -11.96 3.78
CA ALA A 33 -7.34 -10.70 3.64
C ALA A 33 -6.45 -9.49 3.94
N VAL A 34 -5.72 -9.51 5.06
CA VAL A 34 -4.79 -8.43 5.42
C VAL A 34 -3.67 -8.30 4.38
N PHE A 35 -3.10 -9.42 3.94
CA PHE A 35 -2.08 -9.44 2.90
C PHE A 35 -2.59 -8.82 1.59
N GLY A 36 -3.80 -9.18 1.16
CA GLY A 36 -4.43 -8.63 -0.03
C GLY A 36 -4.61 -7.11 0.03
N VAL A 37 -5.06 -6.60 1.18
CA VAL A 37 -5.21 -5.15 1.40
C VAL A 37 -3.85 -4.42 1.33
N ILE A 38 -2.82 -4.94 2.01
CA ILE A 38 -1.48 -4.34 2.01
C ILE A 38 -0.88 -4.33 0.60
N ILE A 39 -1.00 -5.44 -0.13
CA ILE A 39 -0.55 -5.54 -1.51
C ILE A 39 -1.32 -4.57 -2.40
N GLY A 40 -2.63 -4.43 -2.23
CA GLY A 40 -3.45 -3.50 -3.00
C GLY A 40 -2.98 -2.06 -2.84
N VAL A 41 -2.82 -1.60 -1.60
CA VAL A 41 -2.31 -0.26 -1.30
C VAL A 41 -0.89 -0.08 -1.85
N SER A 42 -0.02 -1.07 -1.66
CA SER A 42 1.36 -1.02 -2.15
C SER A 42 1.44 -0.98 -3.68
N SER A 43 0.56 -1.69 -4.38
CA SER A 43 0.48 -1.70 -5.85
C SER A 43 0.05 -0.33 -6.39
N ILE A 44 -0.90 0.33 -5.72
CA ILE A 44 -1.33 1.69 -6.08
C ILE A 44 -0.17 2.66 -5.87
N THR A 45 0.45 2.65 -4.70
CA THR A 45 1.57 3.53 -4.36
C THR A 45 2.75 3.33 -5.31
N GLY A 46 3.14 2.07 -5.59
CA GLY A 46 4.21 1.75 -6.52
C GLY A 46 3.90 2.20 -7.95
N SER A 47 2.66 2.08 -8.39
CA SER A 47 2.22 2.58 -9.71
C SER A 47 2.30 4.10 -9.81
N LEU A 48 1.88 4.83 -8.77
CA LEU A 48 2.04 6.29 -8.69
C LEU A 48 3.50 6.71 -8.73
N LEU A 49 4.38 5.96 -8.04
CA LEU A 49 5.81 6.22 -7.99
C LEU A 49 6.46 6.02 -9.37
N ILE A 50 6.10 4.94 -10.06
CA ILE A 50 6.54 4.68 -11.44
C ILE A 50 6.04 5.77 -12.38
N ALA A 51 4.80 6.25 -12.19
CA ALA A 51 4.22 7.36 -12.94
C ALA A 51 4.87 8.72 -12.66
N ARG A 52 5.84 8.80 -11.73
CA ARG A 52 6.49 10.05 -11.26
C ARG A 52 5.46 11.10 -10.82
N VAL A 53 4.34 10.65 -10.27
CA VAL A 53 3.40 11.55 -9.59
C VAL A 53 4.10 12.08 -8.35
N ASP A 54 3.98 13.37 -8.09
CA ASP A 54 4.48 13.99 -6.86
C ASP A 54 3.60 13.49 -5.70
N ILE A 55 4.00 12.38 -5.10
CA ILE A 55 3.31 11.82 -3.94
C ILE A 55 3.77 12.67 -2.76
N PRO A 56 2.85 13.38 -2.06
CA PRO A 56 3.22 14.13 -0.89
C PRO A 56 3.93 13.20 0.08
N SER A 57 5.12 13.59 0.54
CA SER A 57 5.98 12.70 1.33
C SER A 57 5.20 12.16 2.54
N MET A 58 5.60 11.00 3.07
CA MET A 58 5.02 10.41 4.29
C MET A 58 4.91 11.41 5.46
N VAL A 59 5.64 12.51 5.42
CA VAL A 59 5.54 13.61 6.39
C VAL A 59 4.18 14.31 6.34
N VAL A 60 3.55 14.48 5.17
CA VAL A 60 2.30 15.25 5.03
C VAL A 60 1.11 14.53 5.69
N PRO A 61 0.84 13.24 5.43
CA PRO A 61 -0.24 12.52 6.12
C PRO A 61 0.00 12.43 7.64
N PHE A 62 1.25 12.15 8.05
CA PHE A 62 1.61 12.09 9.46
C PHE A 62 1.44 13.45 10.14
N LYS A 63 1.83 14.54 9.50
CA LYS A 63 1.63 15.89 10.01
C LYS A 63 0.14 16.19 10.19
N ILE A 64 -0.71 15.85 9.23
CA ILE A 64 -2.17 16.08 9.36
C ILE A 64 -2.77 15.31 10.56
N ILE A 65 -2.33 14.08 10.82
CA ILE A 65 -2.85 13.26 11.92
C ILE A 65 -2.29 13.70 13.28
N PHE A 66 -0.98 13.96 13.35
CA PHE A 66 -0.28 14.18 14.62
C PHE A 66 -0.15 15.66 15.01
N GLU A 67 -0.23 16.61 14.07
CA GLU A 67 -0.24 18.05 14.38
C GLU A 67 -1.39 18.47 15.30
N PRO A 68 -2.66 18.04 15.11
CA PRO A 68 -3.73 18.42 16.03
C PRO A 68 -3.54 17.83 17.44
N ILE A 69 -3.00 16.61 17.54
CA ILE A 69 -2.67 15.97 18.82
C ILE A 69 -1.55 16.75 19.52
N GLY A 70 -0.52 17.14 18.77
CA GLY A 70 0.59 17.96 19.26
C GLY A 70 0.12 19.34 19.75
N ARG A 71 -0.77 20.02 19.02
CA ARG A 71 -1.37 21.29 19.44
C ARG A 71 -2.21 21.15 20.72
N MET A 72 -3.02 20.09 20.81
CA MET A 72 -3.78 19.79 22.02
C MET A 72 -2.89 19.57 23.24
N LEU A 73 -1.79 18.84 23.08
CA LEU A 73 -0.84 18.56 24.18
C LEU A 73 -0.02 19.80 24.59
N LEU A 74 0.35 20.64 23.63
CA LEU A 74 1.11 21.87 23.87
C LEU A 74 0.26 23.04 24.37
N LYS A 75 -1.07 22.87 24.50
CA LYS A 75 -2.04 23.92 24.87
C LYS A 75 -1.80 25.22 24.07
N GLN A 76 -1.63 25.09 22.76
CA GLN A 76 -1.53 26.22 21.82
C GLN A 76 -2.49 26.05 20.65
#